data_AF-A0A349LM82-F1
#
_entry.id   AF-A0A349LM82-F1
#
_cell.length_a   1.000
_cell.length_b   1.000
_cell.length_c   1.000
_cell.angle_alpha   90.00
_cell.angle_beta   90.00
_cell.angle_gamma   90.00
#
_symmetry.space_group_name_H-M   'P 1'
#
loop_
_entity.id
_entity.type
_entity.pdbx_description
1 polymer ?
#
loop_
_entity_poly.entity_id
_entity_poly.type
_entity_poly.pdbx_seq_one_letter_code
_entity_poly.pdbx_strand_id
1 'polypeptide(L)'
;MVPVGYMNEGRWKHAVEIHQEAGALPSTFDLTGFLYEFNPLKDLKWACNGLTISTAILFISLAFLYYNVRLNRRLKYSLERVNHLSQHDSLTDLPNRILFADRLQSDYFESKTRQETISIALHRYRSLKSINDGYGHQEGNEFVVLLEGFPNASGALEVAKKIQASVSTPISHGGA
;
A
#
# COMPACT_ATOMS: atom_id res chain seq x y z
N MET A 1 62.08 10.37 -15.30
CA MET A 1 61.65 9.27 -14.40
C MET A 1 60.75 8.34 -15.19
N VAL A 2 61.03 7.04 -15.21
CA VAL A 2 60.17 6.06 -15.89
C VAL A 2 58.99 5.73 -14.96
N PRO A 3 57.72 5.75 -15.44
CA PRO A 3 56.58 5.43 -14.60
C PRO A 3 56.69 4.01 -14.03
N VAL A 4 56.36 3.83 -12.75
CA VAL A 4 56.29 2.50 -12.12
C VAL A 4 55.28 1.66 -12.90
N GLY A 5 55.70 0.52 -13.42
CA GLY A 5 54.88 -0.36 -14.29
C GLY A 5 55.15 -0.21 -15.79
N TYR A 6 56.01 0.70 -16.24
CA TYR A 6 56.40 0.78 -17.64
C TYR A 6 57.43 -0.31 -17.99
N MET A 7 56.97 -1.34 -18.70
CA MET A 7 57.78 -2.47 -19.15
C MET A 7 58.29 -2.19 -20.57
N ASN A 8 59.61 -2.03 -20.75
CA ASN A 8 60.19 -1.84 -22.08
C ASN A 8 60.43 -3.20 -22.74
N GLU A 9 59.58 -3.56 -23.69
CA GLU A 9 59.65 -4.82 -24.44
C GLU A 9 61.05 -5.09 -25.03
N GLY A 10 61.71 -4.07 -25.57
CA GLY A 10 63.05 -4.20 -26.16
C GLY A 10 64.12 -4.60 -25.14
N ARG A 11 64.02 -4.13 -23.90
CA ARG A 11 64.96 -4.52 -22.82
C ARG A 11 64.75 -5.97 -22.38
N TRP A 12 63.50 -6.41 -22.33
CA TRP A 12 63.19 -7.80 -21.99
C TRP A 12 63.58 -8.78 -23.09
N LYS A 13 63.38 -8.40 -24.36
CA LYS A 13 63.89 -9.17 -25.51
C LYS A 13 65.41 -9.32 -25.46
N HIS A 14 66.12 -8.23 -25.20
CA HIS A 14 67.58 -8.27 -25.08
C HIS A 14 68.06 -9.07 -23.87
N ALA A 15 67.35 -8.99 -22.73
CA ALA A 15 67.67 -9.82 -21.57
C ALA A 15 67.49 -11.31 -21.85
N VAL A 16 66.42 -11.69 -22.55
CA VAL A 16 66.18 -13.07 -22.99
C VAL A 16 67.29 -13.54 -23.93
N GLU A 17 67.67 -12.71 -24.91
CA GLU A 17 68.75 -13.00 -25.88
C GLU A 17 70.08 -13.29 -25.19
N ILE A 18 70.51 -12.43 -24.25
CA ILE A 18 71.75 -12.64 -23.46
C ILE A 18 71.71 -13.98 -22.71
N HIS A 19 70.56 -14.34 -22.14
CA HIS A 19 70.42 -15.57 -21.37
C HIS A 19 70.32 -16.82 -22.26
N GLN A 20 69.84 -16.68 -23.49
CA GLN A 20 69.87 -17.75 -24.49
C GLN A 20 71.30 -17.97 -25.00
N GLU A 21 72.06 -16.91 -25.26
CA GLU A 21 73.48 -16.98 -25.65
C GLU A 21 74.35 -17.60 -24.54
N ALA A 22 74.06 -17.28 -23.28
CA ALA A 22 74.73 -17.88 -22.12
C ALA A 22 74.32 -19.34 -21.84
N GLY A 23 73.39 -19.91 -22.61
CA GLY A 23 72.88 -21.28 -22.44
C GLY A 23 71.95 -21.47 -21.23
N ALA A 24 71.53 -20.38 -20.57
CA ALA A 24 70.66 -20.41 -19.40
C ALA A 24 69.17 -20.54 -19.76
N LEU A 25 68.77 -20.16 -20.98
CA LEU A 25 67.41 -20.27 -21.50
C LEU A 25 67.38 -21.03 -22.83
N PRO A 26 66.32 -21.84 -23.09
CA PRO A 26 66.11 -22.46 -24.40
C PRO A 26 65.92 -21.41 -25.51
N SER A 27 66.43 -21.69 -26.71
CA SER A 27 66.26 -20.83 -27.89
C SER A 27 64.81 -20.71 -28.37
N THR A 28 63.91 -21.56 -27.87
CA THR A 28 62.47 -21.53 -28.15
C THR A 28 61.66 -20.69 -27.15
N PHE A 29 62.32 -20.07 -26.16
CA PHE A 29 61.64 -19.29 -25.14
C PHE A 29 61.06 -17.99 -25.72
N ASP A 30 59.78 -17.74 -25.46
CA ASP A 30 59.03 -16.59 -25.96
C ASP A 30 58.44 -15.77 -24.80
N LEU A 31 58.32 -14.47 -25.00
CA LEU A 31 57.76 -13.49 -24.06
C LEU A 31 56.23 -13.36 -24.17
N THR A 32 55.59 -14.11 -25.06
CA THR A 32 54.13 -14.14 -25.25
C THR A 32 53.42 -14.47 -23.92
N GLY A 33 52.59 -13.55 -23.43
CA GLY A 33 51.87 -13.66 -22.16
C GLY A 33 52.65 -13.23 -20.91
N PHE A 34 53.97 -13.01 -21.00
CA PHE A 34 54.77 -12.39 -19.93
C PHE A 34 54.65 -10.86 -19.95
N LEU A 35 54.54 -10.29 -21.15
CA LEU A 35 54.32 -8.86 -21.34
C LEU A 35 52.84 -8.52 -21.15
N TYR A 36 52.57 -7.47 -20.38
CA TYR A 36 51.22 -6.95 -20.20
C TYR A 36 50.73 -6.31 -21.51
N GLU A 37 49.77 -6.94 -22.19
CA GLU A 37 49.11 -6.41 -23.37
C GLU A 37 47.89 -5.58 -22.95
N PHE A 38 48.07 -4.27 -22.82
CA PHE A 38 46.94 -3.37 -22.56
C PHE A 38 46.00 -3.33 -23.77
N ASN A 39 44.76 -3.80 -23.60
CA ASN A 39 43.71 -3.65 -24.61
C ASN A 39 42.65 -2.65 -24.11
N PRO A 40 42.83 -1.33 -24.37
CA PRO A 40 41.96 -0.28 -23.81
C PRO A 40 40.49 -0.48 -24.18
N LEU A 41 40.22 -1.08 -25.34
CA LEU A 41 38.86 -1.30 -25.83
C LEU A 41 38.17 -2.46 -25.11
N LYS A 42 38.90 -3.51 -24.71
CA LYS A 42 38.33 -4.66 -23.97
C LYS A 42 38.10 -4.30 -22.50
N ASP A 43 39.04 -3.57 -21.91
CA ASP A 43 38.97 -3.13 -20.51
C ASP A 43 37.94 -2.01 -20.27
N LEU A 44 37.55 -1.26 -21.29
CA LEU A 44 36.46 -0.28 -21.14
C LEU A 44 35.06 -0.91 -21.36
N LYS A 45 34.98 -1.93 -22.22
CA LYS A 45 33.70 -2.58 -22.57
C LYS A 45 33.01 -3.26 -21.39
N TRP A 46 33.74 -3.92 -20.49
CA TRP A 46 33.13 -4.57 -19.33
C TRP A 46 32.48 -3.53 -18.39
N ALA A 47 33.13 -2.39 -18.18
CA ALA A 47 32.61 -1.29 -17.37
C ALA A 47 31.39 -0.64 -18.03
N CYS A 48 31.42 -0.37 -19.34
CA CYS A 48 30.27 0.16 -20.07
C CYS A 48 29.06 -0.78 -20.00
N ASN A 49 29.28 -2.08 -20.20
CA ASN A 49 28.20 -3.07 -20.10
C ASN A 49 27.59 -3.11 -18.69
N GLY A 50 28.42 -3.08 -17.64
CA GLY A 50 27.94 -2.99 -16.26
C GLY A 50 27.09 -1.75 -15.99
N LEU A 51 27.48 -0.61 -16.56
CA LEU A 51 26.71 0.64 -16.46
C LEU A 51 25.36 0.52 -17.17
N THR A 52 25.32 -0.03 -18.39
CA THR A 52 24.07 -0.21 -19.14
C THR A 52 23.08 -1.11 -18.40
N ILE A 53 23.54 -2.23 -17.85
CA ILE A 53 22.70 -3.14 -17.07
C ILE A 53 22.15 -2.45 -15.82
N SER A 54 23.01 -1.72 -15.11
CA SER A 54 22.61 -0.97 -13.90
C SER A 54 21.55 0.08 -14.22
N THR A 55 21.71 0.82 -15.32
CA THR A 55 20.71 1.80 -15.76
C THR A 55 19.38 1.13 -16.12
N ALA A 56 19.40 0.01 -16.84
CA ALA A 56 18.20 -0.73 -17.19
C ALA A 56 17.44 -1.24 -15.94
N ILE A 57 18.17 -1.79 -14.95
CA ILE A 57 17.59 -2.23 -13.67
C ILE A 57 16.94 -1.05 -12.93
N LEU A 58 17.60 0.11 -12.90
CA LEU A 58 17.07 1.31 -12.25
C LEU A 58 15.78 1.78 -12.93
N PHE A 59 15.73 1.78 -14.26
CA PHE A 59 14.51 2.11 -15.02
C PHE A 59 13.37 1.14 -14.73
N ILE A 60 13.64 -0.17 -14.71
CA ILE A 60 12.63 -1.19 -14.40
C ILE A 60 12.12 -1.02 -12.97
N SER A 61 13.01 -0.81 -12.00
CA SER A 61 12.64 -0.59 -10.61
C SER A 61 11.79 0.67 -10.43
N LEU A 62 12.12 1.76 -11.13
CA LEU A 62 11.35 2.99 -11.09
C LEU A 62 9.95 2.81 -11.68
N ALA A 63 9.84 2.11 -12.81
CA ALA A 63 8.57 1.80 -13.44
C ALA A 63 7.69 0.91 -12.53
N PHE A 64 8.30 -0.07 -11.86
CA PHE A 64 7.61 -0.94 -10.90
C PHE A 64 7.08 -0.15 -9.70
N LEU A 65 7.90 0.74 -9.11
CA LEU A 65 7.46 1.61 -8.01
C LEU A 65 6.33 2.54 -8.45
N TYR A 66 6.45 3.16 -9.63
CA TYR A 66 5.40 3.99 -10.21
C TYR A 66 4.08 3.23 -10.36
N TYR A 67 4.14 2.01 -10.89
CA TYR A 67 2.97 1.16 -11.09
C TYR A 67 2.30 0.79 -9.75
N ASN A 68 3.09 0.40 -8.75
CA ASN A 68 2.57 0.07 -7.41
C ASN A 68 1.90 1.26 -6.74
N VAL A 69 2.52 2.45 -6.77
CA VAL A 69 1.92 3.67 -6.21
C VAL A 69 0.61 4.01 -6.94
N ARG A 70 0.60 3.89 -8.27
CA ARG A 70 -0.59 4.13 -9.08
C ARG A 70 -1.71 3.13 -8.78
N LEU A 71 -1.39 1.85 -8.62
CA LEU A 71 -2.34 0.80 -8.23
C LEU A 71 -2.91 1.04 -6.84
N ASN A 72 -2.06 1.30 -5.85
CA ASN A 72 -2.49 1.57 -4.48
C ASN A 72 -3.43 2.77 -4.40
N ARG A 73 -3.16 3.83 -5.17
CA ARG A 73 -4.08 4.98 -5.27
C ARG A 73 -5.44 4.58 -5.85
N ARG A 74 -5.45 3.81 -6.95
CA ARG A 74 -6.70 3.31 -7.56
C ARG A 74 -7.50 2.45 -6.60
N LEU A 75 -6.82 1.55 -5.88
CA LEU A 75 -7.44 0.71 -4.87
C LEU A 75 -8.04 1.57 -3.75
N LYS A 76 -7.30 2.56 -3.26
CA LYS A 76 -7.78 3.49 -2.24
C LYS A 76 -9.02 4.25 -2.70
N TYR A 77 -9.01 4.81 -3.91
CA TYR A 77 -10.18 5.51 -4.45
C TYR A 77 -11.39 4.59 -4.69
N SER A 78 -11.15 3.34 -5.11
CA SER A 78 -12.24 2.37 -5.26
C SER A 78 -12.83 1.98 -3.91
N LEU A 79 -11.98 1.79 -2.90
CA LEU A 79 -12.41 1.52 -1.53
C LEU A 79 -13.16 2.72 -0.95
N GLU A 80 -12.63 3.93 -1.09
CA GLU A 80 -13.31 5.16 -0.66
C GLU A 80 -14.66 5.32 -1.36
N ARG A 81 -14.76 5.02 -2.66
CA ARG A 81 -16.03 5.09 -3.41
C ARG A 81 -17.02 4.02 -2.95
N VAL A 82 -16.58 2.79 -2.71
CA VAL A 82 -17.43 1.71 -2.15
C VAL A 82 -17.88 2.08 -0.72
N ASN A 83 -16.97 2.62 0.08
CA ASN A 83 -17.26 3.05 1.45
C ASN A 83 -18.23 4.24 1.47
N HIS A 84 -18.09 5.18 0.51
CA HIS A 84 -18.96 6.34 0.36
C HIS A 84 -20.35 5.97 -0.20
N LEU A 85 -20.45 4.96 -1.06
CA LEU A 85 -21.74 4.51 -1.63
C LEU A 85 -22.54 3.64 -0.66
N SER A 86 -21.96 3.19 0.45
CA SER A 86 -22.62 2.30 1.41
C SER A 86 -22.92 2.95 2.76
N GLN A 87 -22.85 4.28 2.88
CA GLN A 87 -23.08 4.96 4.18
C GLN A 87 -24.47 4.73 4.78
N HIS A 88 -25.43 4.30 3.96
CA HIS A 88 -26.74 3.83 4.37
C HIS A 88 -26.93 2.37 3.95
N ASP A 89 -27.56 1.58 4.81
CA ASP A 89 -27.95 0.21 4.51
C ASP A 89 -29.08 0.22 3.48
N SER A 90 -28.87 -0.41 2.32
CA SER A 90 -29.78 -0.34 1.17
C SER A 90 -31.15 -0.97 1.42
N LEU A 91 -31.30 -1.78 2.48
CA LEU A 91 -32.55 -2.44 2.84
C LEU A 91 -33.39 -1.60 3.81
N THR A 92 -32.74 -0.72 4.59
CA THR A 92 -33.39 0.02 5.69
C THR A 92 -33.24 1.54 5.60
N ASP A 93 -32.40 2.04 4.69
CA ASP A 93 -32.01 3.46 4.54
C ASP A 93 -31.37 4.06 5.81
N LEU A 94 -30.98 3.22 6.77
CA LEU A 94 -30.38 3.64 8.02
C LEU A 94 -28.85 3.76 7.90
N PRO A 95 -28.20 4.60 8.74
CA PRO A 95 -26.75 4.69 8.83
C PRO A 95 -26.14 3.30 9.03
N ASN A 96 -25.22 2.91 8.15
CA ASN A 96 -24.50 1.66 8.33
C ASN A 96 -23.54 1.76 9.53
N ARG A 97 -22.97 0.62 9.97
CA ARG A 97 -22.05 0.57 11.12
C ARG A 97 -20.83 1.49 10.96
N ILE A 98 -20.42 1.79 9.72
CA ILE A 98 -19.27 2.65 9.41
C ILE A 98 -19.64 4.12 9.62
N LEU A 99 -20.76 4.58 9.06
CA LEU A 99 -21.25 5.95 9.24
C LEU A 99 -21.58 6.23 10.71
N PHE A 100 -22.12 5.25 11.43
CA PHE A 100 -22.34 5.36 12.87
C PHE A 100 -21.01 5.54 13.64
N ALA A 101 -19.98 4.74 13.33
CA ALA A 101 -18.68 4.83 13.98
C ALA A 101 -17.99 6.17 13.69
N ASP A 102 -18.04 6.64 12.44
CA ASP A 102 -17.45 7.93 12.03
C ASP A 102 -18.14 9.11 12.74
N ARG A 103 -19.49 9.11 12.81
CA ARG A 103 -20.23 10.14 13.56
C ARG A 103 -19.92 10.11 15.05
N LEU A 104 -19.93 8.92 15.66
CA LEU A 104 -19.60 8.76 17.08
C LEU A 104 -18.19 9.28 17.40
N GLN A 105 -17.23 9.03 16.51
CA GLN A 105 -15.87 9.55 16.67
C GLN A 105 -15.83 11.08 16.57
N SER A 106 -16.50 11.67 15.58
CA SER A 106 -16.59 13.13 15.41
C SER A 106 -17.21 13.78 16.65
N ASP A 107 -18.36 13.28 17.09
CA ASP A 107 -19.11 13.84 18.21
C ASP A 107 -18.33 13.66 19.51
N TYR A 108 -17.60 12.55 19.69
CA TYR A 108 -16.73 12.35 20.85
C TYR A 108 -15.66 13.43 20.98
N PHE A 109 -15.04 13.85 19.87
CA PHE A 109 -14.08 14.95 19.89
C PHE A 109 -14.73 16.30 20.18
N GLU A 110 -15.92 16.55 19.64
CA GLU A 110 -16.66 17.79 19.88
C GLU A 110 -17.16 17.90 21.33
N SER A 111 -17.76 16.83 21.86
CA SER A 111 -18.24 16.73 23.24
C SER A 111 -17.11 16.86 24.27
N LYS A 112 -15.93 16.28 24.01
CA LYS A 112 -14.73 16.47 24.85
C LYS A 112 -14.32 17.94 24.92
N THR A 113 -14.50 18.67 23.83
CA THR A 113 -14.19 20.11 23.76
C THR A 113 -15.26 20.95 24.48
N ARG A 114 -16.53 20.54 24.41
CA ARG A 114 -17.69 21.25 25.00
C ARG A 114 -18.08 20.80 26.41
N GLN A 115 -17.42 19.79 26.97
CA GLN A 115 -17.83 19.11 28.21
C GLN A 115 -19.26 18.56 28.16
N GLU A 116 -19.72 18.17 26.98
CA GLU A 116 -21.05 17.62 26.77
C GLU A 116 -21.03 16.09 26.92
N THR A 117 -22.18 15.51 27.31
CA THR A 117 -22.32 14.05 27.43
C THR A 117 -22.99 13.51 26.18
N ILE A 118 -22.38 12.51 25.55
CA ILE A 118 -23.00 11.76 24.45
C ILE A 118 -23.74 10.57 25.04
N SER A 119 -24.98 10.36 24.60
CA SER A 119 -25.77 9.19 24.95
C SER A 119 -26.02 8.31 23.72
N ILE A 120 -25.77 7.00 23.85
CA ILE A 120 -25.95 6.01 22.78
C ILE A 120 -27.10 5.08 23.17
N ALA A 121 -28.10 4.96 22.31
CA ALA A 121 -29.20 4.02 22.49
C ALA A 121 -29.06 2.83 21.53
N LEU A 122 -28.96 1.62 22.09
CA LEU A 122 -28.94 0.36 21.34
C LEU A 122 -30.32 -0.28 21.41
N HIS A 123 -30.97 -0.50 20.27
CA HIS A 123 -32.25 -1.20 20.20
C HIS A 123 -32.21 -2.38 19.24
N ARG A 124 -32.68 -3.53 19.71
CA ARG A 124 -32.80 -4.76 18.92
C ARG A 124 -34.26 -5.03 18.64
N TYR A 125 -34.66 -4.93 17.37
CA TYR A 125 -35.98 -5.36 16.95
C TYR A 125 -35.99 -6.89 16.75
N ARG A 126 -36.94 -7.59 17.36
CA ARG A 126 -37.22 -9.00 17.06
C ARG A 126 -38.28 -9.02 15.96
N SER A 127 -37.92 -9.47 14.76
CA SER A 127 -38.91 -9.64 13.70
C SER A 127 -39.98 -10.66 14.13
N LEU A 128 -41.23 -10.36 13.81
CA LEU A 128 -42.37 -11.26 13.97
C LEU A 128 -42.09 -12.53 13.16
N LYS A 129 -41.70 -13.60 13.86
CA LYS A 129 -41.40 -14.93 13.31
C LYS A 129 -42.48 -15.47 12.35
N SER A 130 -43.72 -15.01 12.46
CA SER A 130 -44.87 -15.59 11.75
C SER A 130 -45.00 -15.22 10.27
N ILE A 131 -44.28 -14.22 9.75
CA ILE A 131 -44.36 -13.83 8.32
C ILE A 131 -43.18 -14.37 7.51
N ASN A 132 -42.05 -14.67 8.16
CA ASN A 132 -40.77 -14.94 7.47
C ASN A 132 -40.43 -16.43 7.30
N ASP A 133 -41.28 -17.34 7.79
CA ASP A 133 -41.04 -18.79 7.71
C ASP A 133 -41.09 -19.35 6.28
N GLY A 134 -41.45 -18.54 5.26
CA GLY A 134 -41.38 -18.91 3.84
C GLY A 134 -40.07 -18.57 3.12
N TYR A 135 -39.21 -17.72 3.69
CA TYR A 135 -38.04 -17.15 3.00
C TYR A 135 -36.76 -17.18 3.86
N GLY A 136 -36.42 -18.31 4.48
CA GLY A 136 -35.03 -18.72 4.79
C GLY A 136 -34.05 -17.78 5.53
N HIS A 137 -34.40 -16.58 5.96
CA HIS A 137 -33.46 -15.60 6.51
C HIS A 137 -34.00 -14.97 7.79
N GLN A 138 -33.56 -15.52 8.92
CA GLN A 138 -33.73 -14.93 10.23
C GLN A 138 -32.84 -13.70 10.39
N GLU A 139 -33.30 -12.53 9.96
CA GLU A 139 -32.62 -11.28 10.33
C GLU A 139 -33.59 -10.35 11.08
N GLY A 140 -33.22 -10.04 12.31
CA GLY A 140 -33.81 -8.96 13.09
C GLY A 140 -33.01 -7.69 12.84
N ASN A 141 -33.69 -6.59 12.55
CA ASN A 141 -33.05 -5.32 12.28
C ASN A 141 -32.50 -4.74 13.60
N GLU A 142 -31.18 -4.62 13.71
CA GLU A 142 -30.50 -3.92 14.79
C GLU A 142 -30.14 -2.52 14.28
N PHE A 143 -30.61 -1.48 14.95
CA PHE A 143 -30.30 -0.10 14.59
C PHE A 143 -29.82 0.69 15.81
N VAL A 144 -28.96 1.67 15.54
CA VAL A 144 -28.34 2.52 16.55
C VAL A 144 -28.61 3.98 16.21
N VAL A 145 -29.03 4.75 17.20
CA VAL A 145 -29.30 6.18 17.06
C VAL A 145 -28.36 6.93 17.99
N LEU A 146 -27.71 7.97 17.45
CA LEU A 146 -26.85 8.88 18.18
C LEU A 146 -27.67 10.12 18.58
N LEU A 147 -27.67 10.46 19.86
CA LEU A 147 -28.43 11.59 20.40
C LEU A 147 -27.46 12.55 21.10
N GLU A 148 -27.34 13.75 20.56
CA GLU A 148 -26.52 14.84 21.11
C GLU A 148 -27.33 15.72 22.08
N GLY A 149 -26.64 16.38 23.03
CA GLY A 149 -27.25 17.39 23.90
C GLY A 149 -28.07 16.84 25.07
N PHE A 150 -27.99 15.55 25.39
CA PHE A 150 -28.68 14.96 26.55
C PHE A 150 -27.74 14.83 27.75
N PRO A 151 -28.03 15.50 28.88
CA PRO A 151 -27.18 15.46 30.07
C PRO A 151 -27.21 14.10 30.78
N ASN A 152 -28.13 13.21 30.42
CA ASN A 152 -28.24 11.88 30.99
C ASN A 152 -28.83 10.86 29.99
N ALA A 153 -28.51 9.58 30.21
CA ALA A 153 -28.99 8.47 29.38
C ALA A 153 -30.53 8.28 29.43
N SER A 154 -31.19 8.80 30.47
CA SER A 154 -32.65 8.69 30.64
C SER A 154 -33.42 9.56 29.64
N GLY A 155 -32.97 10.79 29.39
CA GLY A 155 -33.57 11.68 28.38
C GLY A 155 -33.37 11.18 26.96
N ALA A 156 -32.18 10.64 26.66
CA ALA A 156 -31.91 10.00 25.38
C ALA A 156 -32.80 8.77 25.14
N LEU A 157 -33.01 7.95 26.18
CA LEU A 157 -33.90 6.78 26.09
C LEU A 157 -35.37 7.16 25.86
N GLU A 158 -35.83 8.28 26.42
CA GLU A 158 -37.21 8.77 26.19
C GLU A 158 -37.41 9.21 24.74
N VAL A 159 -36.44 9.89 24.15
CA VAL A 159 -36.49 10.31 22.74
C VAL A 159 -36.42 9.10 21.81
N ALA A 160 -35.53 8.14 22.09
CA ALA A 160 -35.46 6.89 21.33
C ALA A 160 -36.80 6.12 21.36
N LYS A 161 -37.47 6.07 22.52
CA LYS A 161 -38.81 5.47 22.66
C LYS A 161 -39.89 6.22 21.84
N LYS A 162 -39.84 7.56 21.81
CA LYS A 162 -40.77 8.37 21.00
C LYS A 162 -40.57 8.15 19.50
N ILE A 163 -39.31 8.10 19.04
CA ILE A 163 -38.97 7.77 17.64
C ILE A 163 -39.47 6.37 17.30
N GLN A 164 -39.24 5.38 18.17
CA GLN A 164 -39.75 4.02 17.97
C GLN A 164 -41.27 3.99 17.83
N ALA A 165 -42.00 4.69 18.72
CA ALA A 165 -43.45 4.75 18.65
C ALA A 165 -43.94 5.36 17.32
N SER A 166 -43.25 6.41 16.84
CA SER A 166 -43.52 7.06 15.55
C SER A 166 -43.20 6.18 14.33
N VAL A 167 -42.17 5.33 14.40
CA VAL A 167 -41.80 4.42 13.29
C VAL A 167 -42.68 3.17 13.28
N SER A 168 -43.21 2.78 14.44
CA SER A 168 -44.09 1.61 14.58
C SER A 168 -45.55 1.89 14.22
N THR A 169 -45.94 3.17 14.09
CA THR A 169 -47.26 3.54 13.55
C THR A 169 -47.27 3.35 12.04
N PRO A 170 -48.14 2.50 11.47
CA PRO A 170 -48.22 2.31 10.03
C PRO A 170 -48.57 3.65 9.37
N ILE A 171 -47.70 4.10 8.46
CA ILE A 171 -47.97 5.26 7.60
C ILE A 171 -49.17 4.87 6.73
N SER A 172 -50.39 5.29 7.09
CA SER A 172 -51.49 5.22 6.13
C SER A 172 -51.19 6.26 5.05
N HIS A 173 -50.70 5.82 3.91
CA HIS A 173 -50.82 6.63 2.70
C HIS A 173 -52.30 6.75 2.38
N GLY A 174 -52.92 7.82 2.90
CA GLY A 174 -54.18 8.33 2.40
C GLY A 174 -53.92 9.07 1.10
N GLY A 175 -54.49 8.57 0.01
CA GLY A 175 -54.38 9.21 -1.29
C GLY A 175 -55.09 8.43 -2.40
N ALA A 176 -56.39 8.73 -2.53
CA ALA A 176 -57.25 8.72 -3.73
C ALA A 176 -57.34 7.46 -4.61
#